data_AF-A0A9D9NKS7-F1
#
_entry.id   AF-A0A9D9NKS7-F1
#
_cell.length_a   1.000
_cell.length_b   1.000
_cell.length_c   1.000
_cell.angle_alpha   90.00
_cell.angle_beta   90.00
_cell.angle_gamma   90.00
#
_symmetry.space_group_name_H-M   'P 1'
#
loop_
_entity.id
_entity.type
_entity.pdbx_description
1 polymer ?
#
loop_
_entity_poly.entity_id
_entity_poly.type
_entity_poly.pdbx_seq_one_letter_code
_entity_poly.pdbx_strand_id
1 'polypeptide(L)'
;DRPQKGRYREFYQCDADVIGTDSLLNEIDLLEIIDEVFRRFGISITIKLNNRKVLSGIAEIIGEPEKIVDITVAIDKIDKIGIENVNAELLEKGISQEAVDQLQPLLSLSGTNEEKLESLSKLLASSETGMKGIEELKYVINGTEAAGIEAALELDVSLARGLNYYTGTIIEVKANDVQIGSITGGGRYDNLTGVFGLDGVSGVGISFGADRIFDVLNQLSLYPSEAQATTKLMFVNFGEKESAASLKYAKELRKAGISCEVYPENAKMKKQMGYANDNRIPFVAIVGENELEKGTIMLKDMQKGEQQELTIAEIITKLS
;
A
#
# COMPACT_ATOMS: atom_id res chain seq x y z
N ASP A 1 -10.79 18.37 14.73
CA ASP A 1 -9.81 17.28 14.53
C ASP A 1 -8.49 17.57 15.23
N ARG A 2 -8.09 16.71 16.18
CA ARG A 2 -6.74 16.75 16.76
C ARG A 2 -5.79 15.98 15.84
N PRO A 3 -4.54 16.42 15.60
CA PRO A 3 -3.59 15.66 14.80
C PRO A 3 -3.35 14.29 15.47
N GLN A 4 -3.58 13.21 14.73
CA GLN A 4 -3.23 11.85 15.12
C GLN A 4 -2.15 11.34 14.17
N LYS A 5 -1.20 10.55 14.67
CA LYS A 5 -0.15 9.93 13.86
C LYS A 5 -0.80 9.13 12.71
N GLY A 6 -0.35 9.34 11.47
CA GLY A 6 -0.93 8.68 10.28
C GLY A 6 -2.26 9.27 9.77
N ARG A 7 -2.70 10.43 10.28
CA ARG A 7 -3.82 11.24 9.74
C ARG A 7 -3.32 12.62 9.35
N TYR A 8 -2.97 12.74 8.07
CA TYR A 8 -2.51 13.96 7.44
C TYR A 8 -3.71 14.78 6.94
N ARG A 9 -3.53 16.10 6.80
CA ARG A 9 -4.56 17.00 6.25
C ARG A 9 -4.47 17.15 4.73
N GLU A 10 -3.29 16.88 4.19
CA GLU A 10 -2.98 16.73 2.78
C GLU A 10 -2.24 15.39 2.68
N PHE A 11 -2.66 14.54 1.75
CA PHE A 11 -2.13 13.21 1.54
C PHE A 11 -2.39 12.77 0.10
N TYR A 12 -1.62 11.81 -0.38
CA TYR A 12 -1.79 11.25 -1.72
C TYR A 12 -2.65 9.99 -1.69
N GLN A 13 -3.54 9.90 -2.66
CA GLN A 13 -4.29 8.70 -3.01
C GLN A 13 -3.82 8.21 -4.37
N CYS A 14 -3.72 6.89 -4.51
CA CYS A 14 -3.50 6.24 -5.79
C CYS A 14 -4.66 5.28 -6.00
N ASP A 15 -5.54 5.60 -6.94
CA ASP A 15 -6.82 4.93 -7.11
C ASP A 15 -6.84 4.12 -8.40
N ALA A 16 -7.55 3.00 -8.37
CA ALA A 16 -7.85 2.19 -9.55
C ALA A 16 -9.33 1.78 -9.51
N ASP A 17 -10.05 2.10 -10.58
CA ASP A 17 -11.50 1.91 -10.69
C ASP A 17 -11.85 1.25 -12.03
N VAL A 18 -12.83 0.34 -11.97
CA VAL A 18 -13.47 -0.25 -13.14
C VAL A 18 -14.95 0.14 -13.10
N ILE A 19 -15.44 0.77 -14.16
CA ILE A 19 -16.84 1.21 -14.29
C ILE A 19 -17.52 0.57 -15.51
N GLY A 20 -18.84 0.41 -15.45
CA GLY A 20 -19.66 -0.05 -16.57
C GLY A 20 -19.99 -1.54 -16.59
N THR A 21 -19.79 -2.26 -15.49
CA THR A 21 -20.17 -3.67 -15.37
C THR A 21 -20.40 -4.11 -13.92
N ASP A 22 -21.40 -5.00 -13.75
CA ASP A 22 -21.73 -5.64 -12.47
C ASP A 22 -20.91 -6.91 -12.22
N SER A 23 -19.99 -7.26 -13.13
CA SER A 23 -19.17 -8.46 -13.03
C SER A 23 -18.28 -8.45 -11.78
N LEU A 24 -18.38 -9.51 -10.98
CA LEU A 24 -17.56 -9.73 -9.78
C LEU A 24 -16.11 -10.15 -10.10
N LEU A 25 -15.78 -10.39 -11.37
CA LEU A 25 -14.39 -10.64 -11.79
C LEU A 25 -13.50 -9.43 -11.49
N ASN A 26 -14.06 -8.22 -11.57
CA ASN A 26 -13.29 -7.00 -11.32
C ASN A 26 -12.82 -6.91 -9.86
N GLU A 27 -13.57 -7.43 -8.90
CA GLU A 27 -13.10 -7.54 -7.52
C GLU A 27 -11.86 -8.41 -7.44
N ILE A 28 -11.87 -9.58 -8.10
CA ILE A 28 -10.74 -10.52 -8.09
C ILE A 28 -9.51 -9.84 -8.71
N ASP A 29 -9.65 -9.22 -9.89
CA ASP A 29 -8.57 -8.47 -10.55
C ASP A 29 -7.99 -7.36 -9.64
N LEU A 30 -8.85 -6.61 -8.94
CA LEU A 30 -8.40 -5.56 -8.03
C LEU A 30 -7.68 -6.13 -6.80
N LEU A 31 -8.10 -7.30 -6.30
CA LEU A 31 -7.41 -7.98 -5.20
C LEU A 31 -6.03 -8.52 -5.64
N GLU A 32 -5.89 -9.01 -6.86
CA GLU A 32 -4.59 -9.38 -7.44
C GLU A 32 -3.67 -8.16 -7.59
N ILE A 33 -4.21 -7.00 -8.00
CA ILE A 33 -3.43 -5.75 -8.06
C ILE A 33 -2.93 -5.36 -6.66
N ILE A 34 -3.77 -5.47 -5.63
CA ILE A 34 -3.38 -5.21 -4.24
C ILE A 34 -2.23 -6.14 -3.84
N ASP A 35 -2.40 -7.44 -4.04
CA ASP A 35 -1.40 -8.45 -3.70
C ASP A 35 -0.05 -8.17 -4.38
N GLU A 36 -0.07 -7.96 -5.71
CA GLU A 36 1.13 -7.70 -6.49
C GLU A 36 1.85 -6.43 -6.05
N VAL A 37 1.12 -5.34 -5.78
CA VAL A 37 1.71 -4.08 -5.32
C VAL A 37 2.42 -4.27 -3.98
N PHE A 38 1.78 -4.93 -3.00
CA PHE A 38 2.38 -5.11 -1.68
C PHE A 38 3.49 -6.16 -1.65
N ARG A 39 3.39 -7.21 -2.48
CA ARG A 39 4.46 -8.18 -2.72
C ARG A 39 5.71 -7.48 -3.26
N ARG A 40 5.56 -6.56 -4.22
CA ARG A 40 6.68 -5.76 -4.77
C ARG A 40 7.28 -4.79 -3.76
N PHE A 41 6.48 -4.28 -2.83
CA PHE A 41 6.99 -3.48 -1.71
C PHE A 41 7.64 -4.33 -0.61
N GLY A 42 7.46 -5.66 -0.62
CA GLY A 42 7.92 -6.56 0.43
C GLY A 42 7.14 -6.39 1.73
N ILE A 43 5.90 -5.91 1.68
CA ILE A 43 5.05 -5.70 2.86
C ILE A 43 4.11 -6.89 2.99
N SER A 44 4.19 -7.59 4.13
CA SER A 44 3.23 -8.63 4.49
C SER A 44 1.88 -8.00 4.85
N ILE A 45 0.81 -8.46 4.18
CA ILE A 45 -0.54 -7.89 4.33
C ILE A 45 -1.61 -8.95 4.62
N THR A 46 -2.72 -8.49 5.18
CA THR A 46 -3.99 -9.21 5.22
C THR A 46 -5.04 -8.37 4.50
N ILE A 47 -5.71 -8.97 3.52
CA ILE A 47 -6.85 -8.40 2.80
C ILE A 47 -8.13 -8.84 3.51
N LYS A 48 -8.84 -7.88 4.10
CA LYS A 48 -10.13 -8.07 4.74
C LYS A 48 -11.26 -7.77 3.76
N LEU A 49 -12.20 -8.69 3.66
CA LEU A 49 -13.38 -8.59 2.82
C LEU A 49 -14.66 -8.58 3.65
N ASN A 50 -15.64 -7.82 3.18
CA ASN A 50 -17.03 -7.94 3.60
C ASN A 50 -17.94 -7.55 2.42
N ASN A 51 -19.25 -7.58 2.61
CA ASN A 51 -20.20 -7.13 1.61
C ASN A 51 -21.35 -6.36 2.25
N ARG A 52 -21.71 -5.21 1.65
CA ARG A 52 -22.78 -4.34 2.16
C ARG A 52 -24.11 -5.08 2.30
N LYS A 53 -24.42 -5.97 1.37
CA LYS A 53 -25.67 -6.75 1.36
C LYS A 53 -25.75 -7.73 2.54
N VAL A 54 -24.61 -8.25 3.01
CA VAL A 54 -24.54 -9.03 4.25
C VAL A 54 -24.91 -8.16 5.45
N LEU A 55 -24.33 -6.96 5.55
CA LEU A 55 -24.65 -6.01 6.62
C LEU A 55 -26.13 -5.59 6.60
N SER A 56 -26.70 -5.38 5.41
CA SER A 56 -28.13 -5.13 5.23
C SER A 56 -28.98 -6.30 5.67
N GLY A 57 -28.63 -7.53 5.27
CA GLY A 57 -29.35 -8.73 5.68
C GLY A 57 -29.31 -8.95 7.20
N ILE A 58 -28.18 -8.63 7.85
CA ILE A 58 -28.10 -8.66 9.32
C ILE A 58 -29.14 -7.72 9.94
N ALA A 59 -29.21 -6.47 9.46
CA ALA A 59 -30.17 -5.49 9.96
C ALA A 59 -31.64 -5.91 9.70
N GLU A 60 -31.92 -6.56 8.57
CA GLU A 60 -33.24 -7.11 8.25
C GLU A 60 -33.64 -8.23 9.22
N ILE A 61 -32.75 -9.17 9.51
CA ILE A 61 -33.01 -10.32 10.39
C ILE A 61 -33.33 -9.89 11.82
N ILE A 62 -32.61 -8.88 12.32
CA ILE A 62 -32.85 -8.36 13.67
C ILE A 62 -34.02 -7.38 13.76
N GLY A 63 -34.75 -7.16 12.65
CA GLY A 63 -35.94 -6.31 12.60
C GLY A 63 -35.67 -4.81 12.71
N GLU A 64 -34.42 -4.38 12.47
CA GLU A 64 -33.98 -2.99 12.63
C GLU A 64 -33.30 -2.45 11.34
N PRO A 65 -33.90 -2.58 10.14
CA PRO A 65 -33.28 -2.19 8.88
C PRO A 65 -32.94 -0.69 8.81
N GLU A 66 -33.77 0.15 9.45
CA GLU A 66 -33.58 1.61 9.52
C GLU A 66 -32.36 2.02 10.36
N LYS A 67 -31.85 1.13 11.23
CA LYS A 67 -30.71 1.37 12.12
C LYS A 67 -29.40 0.78 11.61
N ILE A 68 -29.33 0.39 10.33
CA ILE A 68 -28.15 -0.24 9.74
C ILE A 68 -26.85 0.55 9.99
N VAL A 69 -26.89 1.88 9.88
CA VAL A 69 -25.71 2.74 10.14
C VAL A 69 -25.26 2.62 11.59
N ASP A 70 -26.22 2.63 12.51
CA ASP A 70 -25.94 2.54 13.95
C ASP A 70 -25.36 1.19 14.35
N ILE A 71 -25.93 0.11 13.81
CA ILE A 71 -25.46 -1.27 13.98
C ILE A 71 -24.03 -1.40 13.46
N THR A 72 -23.79 -0.99 12.22
CA THR A 72 -22.49 -1.15 11.56
C THR A 72 -21.39 -0.33 12.21
N VAL A 73 -21.68 0.89 12.68
CA VAL A 73 -20.72 1.72 13.44
C VAL A 73 -20.36 1.11 14.79
N ALA A 74 -21.31 0.47 15.47
CA ALA A 74 -21.03 -0.22 16.73
C ALA A 74 -20.17 -1.47 16.48
N ILE A 75 -20.52 -2.25 15.45
CA ILE A 75 -19.80 -3.45 15.04
C ILE A 75 -18.34 -3.16 14.63
N ASP A 76 -18.07 -2.09 13.86
CA ASP A 76 -16.71 -1.67 13.44
C ASP A 76 -15.76 -1.41 14.63
N LYS A 77 -16.32 -1.16 15.82
CA LYS A 77 -15.55 -0.89 17.04
C LYS A 77 -15.26 -2.15 17.85
N ILE A 78 -15.76 -3.32 17.47
CA ILE A 78 -15.67 -4.54 18.30
C ILE A 78 -14.23 -4.88 18.69
N ASP A 79 -13.29 -4.75 17.75
CA ASP A 79 -11.85 -4.98 18.00
C ASP A 79 -11.26 -4.00 19.04
N LYS A 80 -11.85 -2.81 19.15
CA LYS A 80 -11.31 -1.71 19.97
C LYS A 80 -11.93 -1.65 21.35
N ILE A 81 -13.24 -1.86 21.47
CA ILE A 81 -13.97 -1.69 22.73
C ILE A 81 -14.49 -3.01 23.30
N GLY A 82 -14.45 -4.11 22.53
CA GLY A 82 -14.95 -5.42 22.94
C GLY A 82 -16.47 -5.55 22.88
N ILE A 83 -16.94 -6.81 22.86
CA ILE A 83 -18.34 -7.18 22.63
C ILE A 83 -19.31 -6.58 23.67
N GLU A 84 -18.92 -6.52 24.94
CA GLU A 84 -19.77 -5.99 26.02
C GLU A 84 -20.09 -4.50 25.81
N ASN A 85 -19.08 -3.71 25.44
CA ASN A 85 -19.25 -2.28 25.18
C ASN A 85 -20.00 -2.03 23.86
N VAL A 86 -19.83 -2.89 22.85
CA VAL A 86 -20.65 -2.85 21.63
C VAL A 86 -22.12 -3.11 21.96
N ASN A 87 -22.43 -4.12 22.78
CA ASN A 87 -23.79 -4.41 23.20
C ASN A 87 -24.44 -3.22 23.94
N ALA A 88 -23.68 -2.57 24.84
CA ALA A 88 -24.15 -1.37 25.53
C ALA A 88 -24.44 -0.22 24.55
N GLU A 89 -23.55 0.03 23.58
CA GLU A 89 -23.74 1.08 22.56
C GLU A 89 -24.98 0.80 21.69
N LEU A 90 -25.22 -0.47 21.30
CA LEU A 90 -26.39 -0.86 20.53
C LEU A 90 -27.70 -0.58 21.30
N LEU A 91 -27.75 -0.94 22.59
CA LEU A 91 -28.90 -0.67 23.46
C LEU A 91 -29.15 0.84 23.66
N GLU A 92 -28.08 1.63 23.86
CA GLU A 92 -28.17 3.09 23.97
C GLU A 92 -28.74 3.75 22.70
N LYS A 93 -28.45 3.16 21.53
CA LYS A 93 -29.00 3.58 20.24
C LYS A 93 -30.42 3.06 19.98
N GLY A 94 -31.05 2.46 20.98
CA GLY A 94 -32.43 2.02 20.96
C GLY A 94 -32.67 0.74 20.17
N ILE A 95 -31.64 -0.09 19.96
CA ILE A 95 -31.81 -1.46 19.44
C ILE A 95 -32.33 -2.32 20.58
N SER A 96 -33.34 -3.16 20.32
CA SER A 96 -33.94 -4.00 21.36
C SER A 96 -32.97 -5.04 21.91
N GLN A 97 -33.18 -5.50 23.14
CA GLN A 97 -32.37 -6.57 23.73
C GLN A 97 -32.46 -7.85 22.88
N GLU A 98 -33.65 -8.15 22.36
CA GLU A 98 -33.87 -9.29 21.48
C GLU A 98 -33.03 -9.21 20.20
N ALA A 99 -32.90 -8.01 19.61
CA ALA A 99 -32.07 -7.77 18.43
C ALA A 99 -30.57 -7.88 18.76
N VAL A 100 -30.12 -7.36 19.91
CA VAL A 100 -28.73 -7.50 20.37
C VAL A 100 -28.37 -8.97 20.64
N ASP A 101 -29.29 -9.74 21.20
CA ASP A 101 -29.10 -11.18 21.45
C ASP A 101 -28.97 -11.95 20.13
N GLN A 102 -29.75 -11.58 19.10
CA GLN A 102 -29.64 -12.16 17.76
C GLN A 102 -28.32 -11.80 17.05
N LEU A 103 -27.65 -10.71 17.42
CA LEU A 103 -26.33 -10.35 16.89
C LEU A 103 -25.19 -11.16 17.51
N GLN A 104 -25.35 -11.74 18.71
CA GLN A 104 -24.24 -12.41 19.42
C GLN A 104 -23.53 -13.51 18.59
N PRO A 105 -24.23 -14.37 17.82
CA PRO A 105 -23.56 -15.34 16.95
C PRO A 105 -22.67 -14.70 15.88
N LEU A 106 -23.02 -13.50 15.40
CA LEU A 106 -22.23 -12.75 14.42
C LEU A 106 -21.03 -12.07 15.06
N LEU A 107 -21.18 -11.55 16.28
CA LEU A 107 -20.11 -10.87 17.00
C LEU A 107 -19.04 -11.84 17.52
N SER A 108 -19.38 -13.13 17.62
CA SER A 108 -18.48 -14.22 18.06
C SER A 108 -18.01 -15.11 16.91
N LEU A 109 -18.31 -14.73 15.66
CA LEU A 109 -17.98 -15.51 14.47
C LEU A 109 -16.46 -15.65 14.32
N SER A 110 -15.98 -16.89 14.27
CA SER A 110 -14.55 -17.21 14.18
C SER A 110 -14.33 -18.45 13.31
N GLY A 111 -13.08 -18.71 12.93
CA GLY A 111 -12.72 -19.81 12.04
C GLY A 111 -12.31 -19.34 10.64
N THR A 112 -12.26 -20.30 9.72
CA THR A 112 -11.92 -20.12 8.30
C THR A 112 -12.99 -19.33 7.54
N ASN A 113 -12.65 -18.79 6.38
CA ASN A 113 -13.62 -18.10 5.52
C ASN A 113 -14.83 -18.99 5.18
N GLU A 114 -14.60 -20.28 4.94
CA GLU A 114 -15.65 -21.25 4.65
C GLU A 114 -16.60 -21.44 5.85
N GLU A 115 -16.07 -21.65 7.05
CA GLU A 115 -16.87 -21.79 8.29
C GLU A 115 -17.67 -20.53 8.59
N LYS A 116 -17.05 -19.35 8.40
CA LYS A 116 -17.70 -18.06 8.56
C LYS A 116 -18.84 -17.89 7.55
N LEU A 117 -18.62 -18.20 6.27
CA LEU A 117 -19.63 -18.12 5.21
C LEU A 117 -20.79 -19.11 5.44
N GLU A 118 -20.51 -20.32 5.91
CA GLU A 118 -21.55 -21.30 6.24
C GLU A 118 -22.42 -20.82 7.41
N SER A 119 -21.80 -20.28 8.45
CA SER A 119 -22.50 -19.71 9.60
C SER A 119 -23.39 -18.53 9.21
N LEU A 120 -22.87 -17.62 8.38
CA LEU A 120 -23.65 -16.52 7.81
C LEU A 120 -24.81 -17.02 6.94
N SER A 121 -24.59 -18.06 6.14
CA SER A 121 -25.63 -18.63 5.26
C SER A 121 -26.82 -19.16 6.06
N LYS A 122 -26.56 -19.78 7.22
CA LYS A 122 -27.61 -20.27 8.12
C LYS A 122 -28.36 -19.13 8.78
N LEU A 123 -27.65 -18.11 9.24
CA LEU A 123 -28.24 -16.98 9.95
C LEU A 123 -29.07 -16.07 9.04
N LEU A 124 -28.57 -15.82 7.82
CA LEU A 124 -29.21 -14.94 6.84
C LEU A 124 -30.16 -15.66 5.89
N ALA A 125 -30.51 -16.93 6.16
CA ALA A 125 -31.31 -17.76 5.26
C ALA A 125 -32.67 -17.16 4.87
N SER A 126 -33.26 -16.30 5.72
CA SER A 126 -34.52 -15.60 5.44
C SER A 126 -34.37 -14.19 4.88
N SER A 127 -33.13 -13.70 4.66
CA SER A 127 -32.85 -12.41 4.01
C SER A 127 -32.35 -12.66 2.59
N GLU A 128 -33.16 -12.30 1.59
CA GLU A 128 -32.77 -12.38 0.18
C GLU A 128 -31.53 -11.51 -0.11
N THR A 129 -31.51 -10.29 0.44
CA THR A 129 -30.37 -9.36 0.35
C THR A 129 -29.11 -9.98 0.95
N GLY A 130 -29.20 -10.52 2.16
CA GLY A 130 -28.09 -11.15 2.87
C GLY A 130 -27.53 -12.36 2.11
N MET A 131 -28.41 -13.22 1.59
CA MET A 131 -28.01 -14.39 0.81
C MET A 131 -27.31 -14.01 -0.50
N LYS A 132 -27.76 -12.96 -1.18
CA LYS A 132 -27.05 -12.42 -2.36
C LYS A 132 -25.65 -11.90 -1.98
N GLY A 133 -25.51 -11.21 -0.86
CA GLY A 133 -24.20 -10.77 -0.36
C GLY A 133 -23.24 -11.93 -0.07
N ILE A 134 -23.76 -13.03 0.48
CA ILE A 134 -22.98 -14.26 0.72
C ILE A 134 -22.56 -14.93 -0.58
N GLU A 135 -23.45 -14.99 -1.58
CA GLU A 135 -23.13 -15.52 -2.91
C GLU A 135 -21.98 -14.72 -3.56
N GLU A 136 -22.08 -13.39 -3.52
CA GLU A 136 -21.04 -12.49 -4.04
C GLU A 136 -19.71 -12.70 -3.30
N LEU A 137 -19.71 -12.79 -1.97
CA LEU A 137 -18.50 -13.06 -1.18
C LEU A 137 -17.89 -14.42 -1.51
N LYS A 138 -18.71 -15.48 -1.61
CA LYS A 138 -18.24 -16.82 -2.00
C LYS A 138 -17.56 -16.79 -3.36
N TYR A 139 -18.16 -16.08 -4.33
CA TYR A 139 -17.59 -15.95 -5.66
C TYR A 139 -16.22 -15.25 -5.62
N VAL A 140 -16.13 -14.09 -4.95
CA VAL A 140 -14.89 -13.31 -4.88
C VAL A 140 -13.80 -14.05 -4.10
N ILE A 141 -14.13 -14.63 -2.93
CA ILE A 141 -13.16 -15.37 -2.10
C ILE A 141 -12.61 -16.57 -2.87
N ASN A 142 -13.49 -17.45 -3.38
CA ASN A 142 -13.06 -18.64 -4.08
C ASN A 142 -12.28 -18.31 -5.36
N GLY A 143 -12.71 -17.28 -6.10
CA GLY A 143 -12.01 -16.83 -7.30
C GLY A 143 -10.62 -16.28 -7.01
N THR A 144 -10.48 -15.52 -5.92
CA THR A 144 -9.19 -14.95 -5.49
C THR A 144 -8.24 -16.03 -4.96
N GLU A 145 -8.76 -16.98 -4.17
CA GLU A 145 -7.97 -18.13 -3.71
C GLU A 145 -7.53 -19.02 -4.89
N ALA A 146 -8.37 -19.19 -5.90
CA ALA A 146 -8.04 -19.94 -7.12
C ALA A 146 -7.03 -19.21 -8.02
N ALA A 147 -7.01 -17.87 -8.02
CA ALA A 147 -6.00 -17.06 -8.70
C ALA A 147 -4.61 -17.21 -8.05
N GLY A 148 -4.57 -17.52 -6.75
CA GLY A 148 -3.34 -17.89 -6.04
C GLY A 148 -2.55 -16.70 -5.51
N ILE A 149 -3.23 -15.70 -4.94
CA ILE A 149 -2.58 -14.57 -4.26
C ILE A 149 -1.71 -15.02 -3.07
N GLU A 150 -0.67 -14.25 -2.75
CA GLU A 150 0.20 -14.53 -1.60
C GLU A 150 -0.36 -13.98 -0.28
N ALA A 151 -1.09 -12.85 -0.34
CA ALA A 151 -1.71 -12.23 0.82
C ALA A 151 -2.75 -13.12 1.49
N ALA A 152 -2.85 -13.03 2.82
CA ALA A 152 -3.93 -13.66 3.55
C ALA A 152 -5.26 -12.98 3.21
N LEU A 153 -6.28 -13.77 2.87
CA LEU A 153 -7.64 -13.29 2.63
C LEU A 153 -8.53 -13.62 3.82
N GLU A 154 -9.17 -12.62 4.42
CA GLU A 154 -10.00 -12.78 5.60
C GLU A 154 -11.39 -12.18 5.39
N LEU A 155 -12.43 -12.99 5.55
CA LEU A 155 -13.80 -12.49 5.73
C LEU A 155 -13.94 -11.87 7.13
N ASP A 156 -14.24 -10.58 7.18
CA ASP A 156 -14.42 -9.81 8.39
C ASP A 156 -15.80 -9.15 8.40
N VAL A 157 -16.74 -9.74 9.12
CA VAL A 157 -18.12 -9.22 9.24
C VAL A 157 -18.14 -7.86 9.95
N SER A 158 -17.10 -7.53 10.73
CA SER A 158 -17.02 -6.25 11.41
C SER A 158 -16.67 -5.08 10.49
N LEU A 159 -16.12 -5.37 9.30
CA LEU A 159 -15.71 -4.37 8.34
C LEU A 159 -16.91 -3.65 7.73
N ALA A 160 -17.11 -2.40 8.12
CA ALA A 160 -18.29 -1.60 7.80
C ALA A 160 -17.95 -0.24 7.16
N ARG A 161 -16.95 -0.19 6.29
CA ARG A 161 -16.54 1.05 5.60
C ARG A 161 -17.53 1.47 4.52
N GLY A 162 -17.48 2.77 4.16
CA GLY A 162 -18.19 3.32 3.00
C GLY A 162 -19.72 3.19 3.07
N LEU A 163 -20.28 3.29 4.27
CA LEU A 163 -21.71 3.09 4.58
C LEU A 163 -22.69 3.84 3.67
N ASN A 164 -22.24 4.96 3.10
CA ASN A 164 -23.06 5.86 2.30
C ASN A 164 -23.01 5.59 0.79
N TYR A 165 -22.07 4.78 0.30
CA TYR A 165 -21.88 4.61 -1.15
C TYR A 165 -21.48 3.21 -1.62
N TYR A 166 -20.93 2.34 -0.77
CA TYR A 166 -20.73 0.95 -1.16
C TYR A 166 -22.06 0.18 -1.14
N THR A 167 -22.26 -0.65 -2.15
CA THR A 167 -23.47 -1.45 -2.40
C THR A 167 -23.19 -2.95 -2.47
N GLY A 168 -21.92 -3.34 -2.60
CA GLY A 168 -21.47 -4.74 -2.68
C GLY A 168 -20.22 -4.97 -1.84
N THR A 169 -19.19 -5.57 -2.43
CA THR A 169 -17.91 -5.89 -1.78
C THR A 169 -17.29 -4.66 -1.10
N ILE A 170 -16.70 -4.87 0.07
CA ILE A 170 -15.96 -3.89 0.87
C ILE A 170 -14.57 -4.48 1.12
N ILE A 171 -13.52 -3.70 0.88
CA ILE A 171 -12.12 -4.12 0.96
C ILE A 171 -11.40 -3.23 1.98
N GLU A 172 -10.63 -3.85 2.87
CA GLU A 172 -9.65 -3.18 3.73
C GLU A 172 -8.35 -3.98 3.77
N VAL A 173 -7.20 -3.32 3.68
CA VAL A 173 -5.89 -3.97 3.77
C VAL A 173 -5.13 -3.47 4.99
N LYS A 174 -4.62 -4.40 5.79
CA LYS A 174 -3.76 -4.12 6.96
C LYS A 174 -2.34 -4.64 6.71
N ALA A 175 -1.34 -3.88 7.15
CA ALA A 175 0.03 -4.36 7.26
C ALA A 175 0.15 -5.27 8.49
N ASN A 176 0.73 -6.46 8.33
CA ASN A 176 0.82 -7.44 9.41
C ASN A 176 1.90 -7.06 10.44
N ASP A 177 3.00 -6.49 9.97
CA ASP A 177 4.20 -6.23 10.79
C ASP A 177 4.21 -4.83 11.43
N VAL A 178 3.22 -3.99 11.15
CA VAL A 178 3.16 -2.60 11.62
C VAL A 178 1.79 -2.26 12.18
N GLN A 179 1.75 -1.77 13.42
CA GLN A 179 0.53 -1.25 14.02
C GLN A 179 0.19 0.14 13.44
N ILE A 180 -0.51 0.13 12.31
CA ILE A 180 -1.03 1.31 11.63
C ILE A 180 -2.48 1.04 11.18
N GLY A 181 -3.24 2.09 10.90
CA GLY A 181 -4.54 1.95 10.24
C GLY A 181 -4.39 1.36 8.84
N SER A 182 -5.52 1.09 8.18
CA SER A 182 -5.54 0.50 6.83
C SER A 182 -4.64 1.23 5.84
N ILE A 183 -3.90 0.48 5.03
CA ILE A 183 -2.97 1.02 4.02
C ILE A 183 -3.60 1.05 2.62
N THR A 184 -4.69 0.31 2.43
CA THR A 184 -5.52 0.30 1.23
C THR A 184 -6.95 -0.03 1.63
N GLY A 185 -7.90 0.43 0.83
CA GLY A 185 -9.30 0.05 0.96
C GLY A 185 -10.03 0.26 -0.35
N GLY A 186 -11.27 -0.19 -0.43
CA GLY A 186 -12.04 -0.14 -1.65
C GLY A 186 -13.39 -0.79 -1.51
N GLY A 187 -14.10 -0.92 -2.62
CA GLY A 187 -15.37 -1.61 -2.68
C GLY A 187 -16.19 -1.27 -3.90
N ARG A 188 -17.32 -1.98 -4.04
CA ARG A 188 -18.28 -1.81 -5.12
C ARG A 188 -19.31 -0.74 -4.79
N TYR A 189 -19.53 0.17 -5.73
CA TYR A 189 -20.46 1.29 -5.65
C TYR A 189 -21.36 1.33 -6.92
N ASP A 190 -22.54 0.72 -6.85
CA ASP A 190 -23.39 0.61 -8.04
C ASP A 190 -24.10 1.93 -8.41
N ASN A 191 -24.24 2.84 -7.43
CA ASN A 191 -25.10 4.03 -7.54
C ASN A 191 -24.35 5.36 -7.57
N LEU A 192 -23.03 5.39 -7.30
CA LEU A 192 -22.29 6.64 -7.12
C LEU A 192 -22.18 7.46 -8.42
N THR A 193 -22.08 6.77 -9.54
CA THR A 193 -22.02 7.35 -10.90
C THR A 193 -23.29 8.11 -11.29
N GLY A 194 -24.44 7.77 -10.72
CA GLY A 194 -25.70 8.48 -10.92
C GLY A 194 -25.65 9.94 -10.47
N VAL A 195 -24.87 10.26 -9.42
CA VAL A 195 -24.62 11.64 -8.98
C VAL A 195 -23.97 12.49 -10.07
N PHE A 196 -23.27 11.86 -11.00
CA PHE A 196 -22.58 12.48 -12.13
C PHE A 196 -23.35 12.36 -13.46
N GLY A 197 -24.61 11.90 -13.43
CA GLY A 197 -25.45 11.74 -14.63
C GLY A 197 -25.22 10.45 -15.42
N LEU A 198 -24.56 9.46 -14.82
CA LEU A 198 -24.35 8.13 -15.38
C LEU A 198 -25.21 7.10 -14.64
N ASP A 199 -26.53 7.25 -14.74
CA ASP A 199 -27.48 6.39 -14.04
C ASP A 199 -27.32 4.91 -14.43
N GLY A 200 -27.27 4.04 -13.42
CA GLY A 200 -27.16 2.59 -13.60
C GLY A 200 -25.77 2.08 -14.01
N VAL A 201 -24.74 2.93 -13.97
CA VAL A 201 -23.35 2.52 -14.26
C VAL A 201 -22.67 2.04 -12.98
N SER A 202 -22.58 0.74 -12.77
CA SER A 202 -21.84 0.21 -11.62
C SER A 202 -20.35 0.49 -11.71
N GLY A 203 -19.70 0.62 -10.54
CA GLY A 203 -18.26 0.70 -10.42
C GLY A 203 -17.72 -0.07 -9.21
N VAL A 204 -16.47 -0.49 -9.30
CA VAL A 204 -15.70 -1.02 -8.18
C VAL A 204 -14.29 -0.45 -8.23
N GLY A 205 -13.76 -0.09 -7.07
CA GLY A 205 -12.43 0.51 -7.01
C GLY A 205 -11.70 0.30 -5.71
N ILE A 206 -10.41 0.58 -5.75
CA ILE A 206 -9.48 0.50 -4.63
C ILE A 206 -8.65 1.79 -4.59
N SER A 207 -8.18 2.14 -3.39
CA SER A 207 -7.38 3.34 -3.12
C SER A 207 -6.22 2.98 -2.20
N PHE A 208 -5.01 3.25 -2.65
CA PHE A 208 -3.78 3.09 -1.87
C PHE A 208 -3.48 4.38 -1.11
N GLY A 209 -3.38 4.28 0.23
CA GLY A 209 -3.00 5.40 1.09
C GLY A 209 -1.49 5.60 1.10
N ALA A 210 -0.96 6.35 0.13
CA ALA A 210 0.47 6.48 -0.13
C ALA A 210 1.29 6.86 1.12
N ASP A 211 0.81 7.82 1.91
CA ASP A 211 1.48 8.28 3.12
C ASP A 211 1.61 7.18 4.20
N ARG A 212 0.58 6.33 4.36
CA ARG A 212 0.63 5.21 5.31
C ARG A 212 1.53 4.09 4.80
N ILE A 213 1.52 3.83 3.51
CA ILE A 213 2.44 2.88 2.88
C ILE A 213 3.89 3.35 3.08
N PHE A 214 4.15 4.65 2.90
CA PHE A 214 5.45 5.27 3.19
C PHE A 214 5.87 5.11 4.66
N ASP A 215 4.95 5.33 5.61
CA ASP A 215 5.20 5.09 7.04
C ASP A 215 5.56 3.63 7.35
N VAL A 216 4.93 2.67 6.66
CA VAL A 216 5.25 1.23 6.79
C VAL A 216 6.64 0.93 6.19
N LEU A 217 6.92 1.41 4.98
CA LEU A 217 8.22 1.23 4.32
C LEU A 217 9.38 1.79 5.15
N ASN A 218 9.18 2.96 5.79
CA ASN A 218 10.17 3.54 6.70
C ASN A 218 10.41 2.67 7.94
N GLN A 219 9.35 2.18 8.57
CA GLN A 219 9.49 1.35 9.78
C GLN A 219 10.16 0.01 9.49
N LEU A 220 9.86 -0.58 8.33
CA LEU A 220 10.43 -1.87 7.91
C LEU A 220 11.75 -1.72 7.13
N SER A 221 12.18 -0.49 6.82
CA SER A 221 13.38 -0.20 6.02
C SER A 221 13.39 -0.90 4.65
N LEU A 222 12.24 -0.97 3.98
CA LEU A 222 12.02 -1.73 2.73
C LEU A 222 12.34 -0.94 1.46
N TYR A 223 12.99 0.22 1.55
CA TYR A 223 13.36 0.98 0.35
C TYR A 223 14.46 0.25 -0.43
N PRO A 224 14.35 0.18 -1.77
CA PRO A 224 15.46 -0.26 -2.59
C PRO A 224 16.65 0.68 -2.39
N SER A 225 17.85 0.11 -2.34
CA SER A 225 19.10 0.87 -2.13
C SER A 225 19.31 1.96 -3.19
N GLU A 226 18.80 1.71 -4.40
CA GLU A 226 18.85 2.58 -5.56
C GLU A 226 17.98 3.83 -5.41
N ALA A 227 16.87 3.76 -4.63
CA ALA A 227 16.02 4.92 -4.36
C ALA A 227 16.68 5.92 -3.39
N GLN A 228 17.77 5.52 -2.72
CA GLN A 228 18.49 6.36 -1.75
C GLN A 228 19.74 7.03 -2.33
N ALA A 229 20.29 6.53 -3.44
CA ALA A 229 21.50 7.06 -4.06
C ALA A 229 21.15 7.80 -5.37
N THR A 230 21.08 9.13 -5.30
CA THR A 230 20.88 9.96 -6.50
C THR A 230 22.14 10.03 -7.37
N THR A 231 23.32 9.98 -6.76
CA THR A 231 24.63 10.03 -7.43
C THR A 231 25.32 8.67 -7.40
N LYS A 232 25.58 8.07 -8.58
CA LYS A 232 26.35 6.84 -8.72
C LYS A 232 27.87 7.06 -8.62
N LEU A 233 28.36 8.21 -9.09
CA LEU A 233 29.80 8.50 -9.13
C LEU A 233 30.11 9.95 -8.74
N MET A 234 31.08 10.13 -7.85
CA MET A 234 31.59 11.46 -7.49
C MET A 234 33.03 11.64 -7.95
N PHE A 235 33.33 12.71 -8.67
CA PHE A 235 34.69 13.13 -8.95
C PHE A 235 35.28 13.92 -7.78
N VAL A 236 36.49 13.54 -7.36
CA VAL A 236 37.31 14.33 -6.45
C VAL A 236 37.77 15.61 -7.13
N ASN A 237 37.80 16.70 -6.36
CA ASN A 237 38.31 17.99 -6.80
C ASN A 237 39.66 18.30 -6.16
N PHE A 238 40.71 18.33 -6.99
CA PHE A 238 42.08 18.68 -6.58
C PHE A 238 42.48 20.12 -6.91
N GLY A 239 41.64 20.88 -7.62
CA GLY A 239 42.00 22.18 -8.16
C GLY A 239 41.25 22.54 -9.44
N GLU A 240 41.49 23.74 -9.96
CA GLU A 240 40.80 24.25 -11.16
C GLU A 240 41.05 23.41 -12.40
N LYS A 241 42.29 22.92 -12.60
CA LYS A 241 42.67 22.15 -13.78
C LYS A 241 42.01 20.76 -13.78
N GLU A 242 42.08 20.06 -12.67
CA GLU A 242 41.54 18.71 -12.47
C GLU A 242 40.01 18.75 -12.49
N SER A 243 39.40 19.72 -11.79
CA SER A 243 37.94 19.88 -11.80
C SER A 243 37.40 20.23 -13.19
N ALA A 244 38.10 21.04 -13.99
CA ALA A 244 37.71 21.31 -15.37
C ALA A 244 37.70 20.04 -16.25
N ALA A 245 38.65 19.12 -16.05
CA ALA A 245 38.66 17.83 -16.74
C ALA A 245 37.54 16.91 -16.21
N SER A 246 37.40 16.81 -14.88
CA SER A 246 36.31 16.06 -14.24
C SER A 246 34.93 16.50 -14.71
N LEU A 247 34.71 17.80 -14.96
CA LEU A 247 33.46 18.32 -15.52
C LEU A 247 33.21 17.85 -16.97
N LYS A 248 34.27 17.69 -17.78
CA LYS A 248 34.14 17.11 -19.14
C LYS A 248 33.73 15.64 -19.06
N TYR A 249 34.42 14.86 -18.24
CA TYR A 249 34.09 13.45 -18.01
C TYR A 249 32.68 13.28 -17.42
N ALA A 250 32.30 14.12 -16.46
CA ALA A 250 30.95 14.13 -15.89
C ALA A 250 29.88 14.41 -16.94
N LYS A 251 30.14 15.30 -17.91
CA LYS A 251 29.22 15.55 -19.03
C LYS A 251 29.03 14.31 -19.91
N GLU A 252 30.10 13.57 -20.18
CA GLU A 252 30.04 12.33 -20.97
C GLU A 252 29.27 11.22 -20.24
N LEU A 253 29.54 11.03 -18.94
CA LEU A 253 28.80 10.09 -18.09
C LEU A 253 27.31 10.41 -18.02
N ARG A 254 26.97 11.68 -17.80
CA ARG A 254 25.56 12.14 -17.77
C ARG A 254 24.87 11.93 -19.12
N LYS A 255 25.59 12.12 -20.24
CA LYS A 255 25.06 11.84 -21.58
C LYS A 255 24.78 10.34 -21.78
N ALA A 256 25.53 9.48 -21.11
CA ALA A 256 25.31 8.04 -21.07
C ALA A 256 24.29 7.58 -20.00
N GLY A 257 23.61 8.51 -19.29
CA GLY A 257 22.60 8.19 -18.29
C GLY A 257 23.15 7.84 -16.90
N ILE A 258 24.45 8.02 -16.66
CA ILE A 258 25.08 7.76 -15.37
C ILE A 258 25.03 9.03 -14.52
N SER A 259 24.36 8.96 -13.36
CA SER A 259 24.30 10.07 -12.43
C SER A 259 25.64 10.29 -11.74
N CYS A 260 26.23 11.45 -11.97
CA CYS A 260 27.52 11.79 -11.38
C CYS A 260 27.62 13.27 -10.99
N GLU A 261 28.51 13.56 -10.05
CA GLU A 261 28.79 14.92 -9.59
C GLU A 261 30.29 15.16 -9.42
N VAL A 262 30.68 16.44 -9.36
CA VAL A 262 32.06 16.85 -9.06
C VAL A 262 32.02 17.57 -7.73
N TYR A 263 32.87 17.17 -6.78
CA TYR A 263 32.91 17.81 -5.48
C TYR A 263 33.25 19.32 -5.64
N PRO A 264 32.51 20.24 -5.01
CA PRO A 264 32.57 21.66 -5.40
C PRO A 264 33.83 22.39 -4.89
N GLU A 265 34.41 21.95 -3.77
CA GLU A 265 35.55 22.63 -3.14
C GLU A 265 36.85 21.86 -3.33
N ASN A 266 37.96 22.56 -3.54
CA ASN A 266 39.29 21.96 -3.38
C ASN A 266 39.57 21.72 -1.90
N ALA A 267 39.19 20.54 -1.41
CA ALA A 267 39.33 20.15 -0.01
C ALA A 267 40.20 18.90 0.16
N LYS A 268 40.66 18.63 1.38
CA LYS A 268 41.42 17.41 1.69
C LYS A 268 40.63 16.15 1.30
N MET A 269 41.32 15.16 0.73
CA MET A 269 40.74 13.88 0.30
C MET A 269 39.84 13.23 1.36
N LYS A 270 40.25 13.26 2.64
CA LYS A 270 39.45 12.70 3.75
C LYS A 270 38.05 13.33 3.85
N LYS A 271 37.92 14.64 3.61
CA LYS A 271 36.62 15.35 3.65
C LYS A 271 35.73 14.91 2.49
N GLN A 272 36.30 14.81 1.29
CA GLN A 272 35.57 14.40 0.08
C GLN A 272 35.12 12.94 0.15
N MET A 273 36.00 12.04 0.62
CA MET A 273 35.68 10.63 0.85
C MET A 273 34.63 10.46 1.94
N GLY A 274 34.67 11.27 3.00
CA GLY A 274 33.63 11.32 4.03
C GLY A 274 32.27 11.71 3.44
N TYR A 275 32.23 12.76 2.62
CA TYR A 275 31.01 13.16 1.92
C TYR A 275 30.45 12.05 1.00
N ALA A 276 31.31 11.35 0.24
CA ALA A 276 30.88 10.22 -0.59
C ALA A 276 30.27 9.10 0.26
N ASN A 277 30.84 8.78 1.43
CA ASN A 277 30.30 7.80 2.36
C ASN A 277 28.95 8.24 2.96
N ASP A 278 28.87 9.48 3.43
CA ASP A 278 27.66 10.03 4.07
C ASP A 278 26.47 10.04 3.09
N ASN A 279 26.73 10.30 1.80
CA ASN A 279 25.73 10.27 0.72
C ASN A 279 25.62 8.90 0.04
N ARG A 280 26.29 7.86 0.55
CA ARG A 280 26.25 6.48 0.03
C ARG A 280 26.58 6.37 -1.47
N ILE A 281 27.50 7.20 -1.95
CA ILE A 281 27.94 7.21 -3.35
C ILE A 281 28.83 5.98 -3.59
N PRO A 282 28.46 5.05 -4.49
CA PRO A 282 29.15 3.78 -4.62
C PRO A 282 30.54 3.90 -5.28
N PHE A 283 30.75 4.91 -6.12
CA PHE A 283 32.03 5.10 -6.82
C PHE A 283 32.61 6.50 -6.64
N VAL A 284 33.94 6.56 -6.50
CA VAL A 284 34.70 7.81 -6.51
C VAL A 284 35.71 7.81 -7.63
N ALA A 285 35.66 8.83 -8.49
CA ALA A 285 36.61 9.05 -9.57
C ALA A 285 37.68 10.05 -9.15
N ILE A 286 38.95 9.67 -9.30
CA ILE A 286 40.11 10.46 -8.93
C ILE A 286 40.87 10.81 -10.21
N VAL A 287 41.01 12.11 -10.48
CA VAL A 287 41.69 12.65 -11.66
C VAL A 287 42.79 13.60 -11.17
N GLY A 288 43.98 13.07 -10.91
CA GLY A 288 45.15 13.85 -10.55
C GLY A 288 45.99 14.23 -11.76
N GLU A 289 47.18 14.79 -11.53
CA GLU A 289 48.09 15.19 -12.61
C GLU A 289 48.48 14.02 -13.52
N ASN A 290 48.78 12.85 -12.95
CA ASN A 290 49.16 11.65 -13.71
C ASN A 290 48.02 11.14 -14.60
N GLU A 291 46.80 11.10 -14.05
CA GLU A 291 45.61 10.67 -14.79
C GLU A 291 45.26 11.64 -15.91
N LEU A 292 45.45 12.95 -15.70
CA LEU A 292 45.28 13.97 -16.73
C LEU A 292 46.26 13.78 -17.90
N GLU A 293 47.53 13.48 -17.62
CA GLU A 293 48.54 13.25 -18.65
C GLU A 293 48.25 12.01 -19.49
N LYS A 294 47.73 10.96 -18.85
CA LYS A 294 47.40 9.68 -19.50
C LYS A 294 46.00 9.65 -20.14
N GLY A 295 45.13 10.61 -19.82
CA GLY A 295 43.72 10.59 -20.23
C GLY A 295 42.91 9.49 -19.55
N THR A 296 43.31 9.09 -18.34
CA THR A 296 42.68 8.05 -17.54
C THR A 296 41.97 8.64 -16.31
N ILE A 297 41.25 7.80 -15.58
CA ILE A 297 40.56 8.12 -14.33
C ILE A 297 40.79 6.95 -13.39
N MET A 298 41.21 7.22 -12.17
CA MET A 298 41.30 6.20 -11.13
C MET A 298 39.92 6.05 -10.48
N LEU A 299 39.23 4.95 -10.80
CA LEU A 299 37.90 4.63 -10.27
C LEU A 299 38.05 3.78 -9.01
N LYS A 300 37.52 4.27 -7.89
CA LYS A 300 37.46 3.57 -6.61
C LYS A 300 36.04 3.07 -6.32
N ASP A 301 35.92 1.78 -6.01
CA ASP A 301 34.72 1.19 -5.43
C ASP A 301 34.70 1.44 -3.91
N MET A 302 33.69 2.15 -3.43
CA MET A 302 33.59 2.55 -2.02
C MET A 302 33.16 1.40 -1.10
N GLN A 303 32.53 0.36 -1.63
CA GLN A 303 32.12 -0.82 -0.87
C GLN A 303 33.25 -1.83 -0.77
N LYS A 304 33.94 -2.12 -1.89
CA LYS A 304 35.02 -3.12 -1.95
C LYS A 304 36.39 -2.55 -1.59
N GLY A 305 36.57 -1.24 -1.73
CA GLY A 305 37.86 -0.56 -1.54
C GLY A 305 38.84 -0.74 -2.70
N GLU A 306 38.46 -1.46 -3.76
CA GLU A 306 39.27 -1.69 -4.96
C GLU A 306 39.42 -0.42 -5.81
N GLN A 307 40.55 -0.30 -6.51
CA GLN A 307 40.84 0.82 -7.40
C GLN A 307 41.31 0.31 -8.76
N GLN A 308 40.83 0.94 -9.83
CA GLN A 308 41.19 0.59 -11.20
C GLN A 308 41.39 1.87 -12.02
N GLU A 309 42.49 1.94 -12.76
CA GLU A 309 42.75 3.00 -13.74
C GLU A 309 42.02 2.67 -15.03
N LEU A 310 41.05 3.50 -15.42
CA LEU A 310 40.16 3.27 -16.57
C LEU A 310 40.03 4.54 -17.39
N THR A 311 39.77 4.39 -18.69
CA THR A 311 39.31 5.47 -19.56
C THR A 311 37.83 5.79 -19.30
N ILE A 312 37.37 6.96 -19.73
CA ILE A 312 35.96 7.35 -19.61
C ILE A 312 35.01 6.36 -20.29
N ALA A 313 35.40 5.79 -21.44
CA ALA A 313 34.60 4.81 -22.18
C ALA A 313 34.45 3.49 -21.41
N GLU A 314 35.52 3.03 -20.76
CA GLU A 314 35.49 1.84 -19.91
C GLU A 314 34.63 2.07 -18.66
N ILE A 315 34.68 3.25 -18.05
CA ILE A 315 33.81 3.61 -16.92
C ILE A 315 32.35 3.64 -17.35
N ILE A 316 32.03 4.24 -18.51
CA ILE A 316 30.66 4.21 -19.06
C ILE A 316 30.20 2.77 -19.23
N THR A 317 31.01 1.90 -19.83
CA THR A 317 30.67 0.49 -20.05
C THR A 317 30.47 -0.26 -18.73
N LYS A 318 31.25 0.07 -17.70
CA LYS A 318 31.20 -0.59 -16.39
C LYS A 318 30.00 -0.15 -15.53
N LEU A 319 29.52 1.08 -15.70
CA LEU A 319 28.50 1.70 -14.84
C LEU A 319 27.12 1.88 -15.49
N SER A 320 27.01 1.63 -16.79
CA SER A 320 25.74 1.53 -17.52
C SER A 320 24.99 0.28 -17.10
#